data_AF-A0A3D3P1C3-F1
#
_entry.id   AF-A0A3D3P1C3-F1
#
_cell.length_a   1.000
_cell.length_b   1.000
_cell.length_c   1.000
_cell.angle_alpha   90.00
_cell.angle_beta   90.00
_cell.angle_gamma   90.00
#
_symmetry.space_group_name_H-M   'P 1'
#
loop_
_entity.id
_entity.type
_entity.pdbx_description
1 polymer ?
#
loop_
_entity_poly.entity_id
_entity_poly.type
_entity_poly.pdbx_seq_one_letter_code
_entity_poly.pdbx_strand_id
1 'polypeptide(L)'
;GKLKDRLRFGPEFALPELGPKPAPPKAKAEPQQSASPSPGPAPEKTTADKETEAKEKRILEGKGALARLKREISNMNYEVFKLNEELENRSTSAARRYHATQRKTALEQQLDASRRQLAVVESELAKLGVSVTLY
;
A
#
# COMPACT_ATOMS: atom_id res chain seq x y z
N GLY A 1 -12.17 -39.77 9.73
CA GLY A 1 -10.77 -39.87 10.16
C GLY A 1 -9.93 -40.46 9.04
N LYS A 2 -8.72 -39.91 8.86
CA LYS A 2 -7.57 -40.41 8.07
C LYS A 2 -7.65 -40.39 6.53
N LEU A 3 -7.19 -39.28 5.94
CA LEU A 3 -6.53 -39.24 4.63
C LEU A 3 -5.01 -39.13 4.86
N LYS A 4 -4.30 -40.26 4.95
CA LYS A 4 -2.82 -40.26 5.07
C LYS A 4 -2.12 -41.29 4.19
N ASP A 5 -2.80 -41.85 3.20
CA ASP A 5 -2.20 -42.78 2.25
C ASP A 5 -2.49 -42.33 0.83
N ARG A 6 -1.59 -41.51 0.28
CA ARG A 6 -1.21 -41.49 -1.15
C ARG A 6 -0.22 -40.38 -1.41
N LEU A 7 0.71 -40.69 -2.32
CA LEU A 7 1.75 -39.83 -2.90
C LEU A 7 3.10 -39.84 -2.15
N ARG A 8 3.67 -41.03 -2.03
CA ARG A 8 5.10 -41.20 -2.35
C ARG A 8 5.19 -41.37 -3.86
N PHE A 9 5.67 -40.36 -4.59
CA PHE A 9 6.37 -40.49 -5.87
C PHE A 9 7.01 -39.12 -6.18
N GLY A 10 8.32 -39.06 -6.09
CA GLY A 10 9.11 -38.25 -7.04
C GLY A 10 10.07 -39.22 -7.73
N PRO A 11 11.00 -38.72 -8.56
CA PRO A 11 11.02 -37.47 -9.32
C PRO A 11 11.01 -37.77 -10.83
N GLU A 12 10.73 -36.79 -11.70
CA GLU A 12 11.36 -36.63 -13.03
C GLU A 12 10.60 -35.54 -13.81
N PHE A 13 11.20 -34.36 -13.87
CA PHE A 13 10.82 -33.34 -14.84
C PHE A 13 11.71 -33.59 -16.06
N ALA A 14 11.16 -34.23 -17.09
CA ALA A 14 11.84 -34.44 -18.35
C ALA A 14 12.12 -33.09 -19.03
N LEU A 15 13.39 -32.79 -19.26
CA LEU A 15 13.85 -31.71 -20.15
C LEU A 15 13.72 -32.18 -21.61
N PRO A 16 13.22 -31.36 -22.55
CA PRO A 16 13.19 -31.73 -23.96
C PRO A 16 14.61 -31.72 -24.55
N GLU A 17 14.99 -32.80 -25.25
CA GLU A 17 16.26 -32.95 -25.95
C GLU A 17 16.40 -31.92 -27.08
N LEU A 18 17.44 -31.08 -27.02
CA LEU A 18 17.86 -30.21 -28.11
C LEU A 18 18.81 -31.01 -29.01
N GLY A 19 18.40 -31.22 -30.27
CA GLY A 19 19.17 -31.94 -31.28
C GLY A 19 20.55 -31.34 -31.59
N PRO A 20 21.41 -32.07 -32.34
CA PRO A 20 22.81 -31.70 -32.52
C PRO A 20 22.97 -30.46 -33.41
N LYS A 21 23.68 -29.43 -32.91
CA LYS A 21 24.08 -28.27 -33.69
C LYS A 21 25.51 -28.47 -34.24
N PRO A 22 25.76 -28.20 -35.54
CA PRO A 22 26.99 -28.62 -36.24
C PRO A 22 28.24 -27.82 -35.81
N ALA A 23 29.40 -28.46 -35.94
CA ALA A 23 30.72 -27.92 -35.61
C ALA A 23 31.14 -26.75 -36.54
N PRO A 24 31.89 -25.76 -36.03
CA PRO A 24 32.36 -24.64 -36.84
C PRO A 24 33.63 -24.98 -37.66
N PRO A 25 33.76 -24.51 -38.92
CA PRO A 25 34.99 -24.64 -39.68
C PRO A 25 36.07 -23.66 -39.18
N LYS A 26 37.30 -24.14 -38.99
CA LYS A 26 38.50 -23.33 -38.74
C LYS A 26 39.12 -22.90 -40.08
N ALA A 27 39.40 -21.59 -40.26
CA ALA A 27 40.73 -21.09 -40.68
C ALA A 27 40.79 -19.54 -40.83
N LYS A 28 41.68 -18.94 -40.02
CA LYS A 28 42.62 -17.81 -40.18
C LYS A 28 42.38 -16.72 -41.24
N ALA A 29 42.40 -15.44 -40.82
CA ALA A 29 43.39 -14.40 -41.19
C ALA A 29 43.17 -13.08 -40.39
N GLU A 30 44.19 -12.22 -40.40
CA GLU A 30 44.58 -11.18 -39.43
C GLU A 30 43.99 -9.75 -39.68
N PRO A 31 44.33 -8.70 -38.89
CA PRO A 31 43.40 -7.72 -38.32
C PRO A 31 43.11 -6.49 -39.23
N GLN A 32 41.90 -5.95 -39.12
CA GLN A 32 41.59 -4.59 -39.60
C GLN A 32 40.82 -3.80 -38.54
N GLN A 33 41.42 -2.70 -38.10
CA GLN A 33 40.78 -1.65 -37.32
C GLN A 33 39.54 -1.12 -38.05
N SER A 34 38.40 -1.10 -37.38
CA SER A 34 37.34 -0.12 -37.66
C SER A 34 36.55 0.19 -36.39
N ALA A 35 36.21 1.46 -36.27
CA ALA A 35 35.65 2.22 -35.16
C ALA A 35 34.69 1.53 -34.17
N SER A 36 34.80 1.94 -32.90
CA SER A 36 33.91 1.60 -31.78
C SER A 36 32.43 1.91 -32.05
N PRO A 37 31.52 1.25 -31.31
CA PRO A 37 30.61 2.00 -30.47
C PRO A 37 31.06 1.83 -29.01
N SER A 38 31.37 2.95 -28.36
CA SER A 38 31.49 2.96 -26.90
C SER A 38 30.22 2.36 -26.30
N PRO A 39 30.29 1.53 -25.24
CA PRO A 39 29.11 1.28 -24.42
C PRO A 39 28.66 2.64 -23.91
N GLY A 40 27.54 3.14 -24.45
CA GLY A 40 26.95 4.38 -23.98
C GLY A 40 26.71 4.30 -22.47
N PRO A 41 26.83 5.42 -21.73
CA PRO A 41 26.49 5.42 -20.31
C PRO A 41 25.08 4.83 -20.15
N ALA A 42 24.93 3.91 -19.21
CA ALA A 42 23.61 3.40 -18.83
C ALA A 42 22.67 4.60 -18.65
N PRO A 43 21.41 4.56 -19.12
CA PRO A 43 20.50 5.68 -18.98
C PRO A 43 20.40 6.01 -17.49
N GLU A 44 21.04 7.10 -17.10
CA GLU A 44 20.93 7.62 -15.75
C GLU A 44 19.46 7.96 -15.57
N LYS A 45 18.78 7.33 -14.61
CA LYS A 45 17.41 7.70 -14.21
C LYS A 45 17.36 9.22 -14.13
N THR A 46 16.65 9.83 -15.07
CA THR A 46 16.61 11.27 -15.20
C THR A 46 15.97 11.85 -13.94
N THR A 47 16.30 13.10 -13.60
CA THR A 47 15.68 13.80 -12.44
C THR A 47 14.16 13.75 -12.49
N ALA A 48 13.56 13.75 -13.70
CA ALA A 48 12.13 13.57 -13.92
C ALA A 48 11.58 12.20 -13.42
N ASP A 49 12.34 11.11 -13.58
CA ASP A 49 11.93 9.78 -13.09
C ASP A 49 11.91 9.75 -11.55
N LYS A 50 12.90 10.40 -10.92
CA LYS A 50 12.99 10.48 -9.45
C LYS A 50 11.89 11.34 -8.84
N GLU A 51 11.53 12.45 -9.49
CA GLU A 51 10.41 13.31 -9.05
C GLU A 51 9.06 12.59 -9.20
N THR A 52 8.88 11.83 -10.27
CA THR A 52 7.67 11.04 -10.52
C THR A 52 7.52 9.93 -9.48
N GLU A 53 8.58 9.15 -9.23
CA GLU A 53 8.59 8.08 -8.22
C GLU A 53 8.32 8.64 -6.80
N ALA A 54 8.89 9.79 -6.45
CA ALA A 54 8.64 10.48 -5.19
C ALA A 54 7.18 10.96 -5.07
N LYS A 55 6.59 11.47 -6.16
CA LYS A 55 5.20 11.90 -6.19
C LYS A 55 4.24 10.73 -6.01
N GLU A 56 4.46 9.62 -6.71
CA GLU A 56 3.66 8.40 -6.59
C GLU A 56 3.69 7.81 -5.19
N LYS A 57 4.87 7.76 -4.56
CA LYS A 57 5.02 7.32 -3.18
C LYS A 57 4.20 8.17 -2.21
N ARG A 58 4.26 9.50 -2.33
CA ARG A 58 3.45 10.44 -1.51
C ARG A 58 1.95 10.24 -1.72
N ILE A 59 1.52 9.98 -2.96
CA ILE A 59 0.11 9.68 -3.26
C ILE A 59 -0.33 8.40 -2.56
N LEU A 60 0.48 7.33 -2.62
CA LEU A 60 0.16 6.05 -1.99
C LEU A 60 0.09 6.19 -0.46
N GLU A 61 1.06 6.89 0.13
CA GLU A 61 1.09 7.18 1.56
C GLU A 61 -0.13 8.01 2.00
N GLY A 62 -0.45 9.07 1.25
CA GLY A 62 -1.62 9.92 1.52
C GLY A 62 -2.93 9.16 1.42
N LYS A 63 -3.11 8.30 0.40
CA LYS A 63 -4.31 7.44 0.27
C LYS A 63 -4.41 6.45 1.44
N GLY A 64 -3.29 5.89 1.89
CA GLY A 64 -3.24 5.02 3.06
C GLY A 64 -3.55 5.74 4.37
N ALA A 65 -3.09 6.97 4.54
CA ALA A 65 -3.44 7.83 5.68
C ALA A 65 -4.94 8.18 5.67
N LEU A 66 -5.48 8.56 4.51
CA LEU A 66 -6.89 8.87 4.30
C LEU A 66 -7.80 7.70 4.73
N ALA A 67 -7.50 6.49 4.26
CA ALA A 67 -8.29 5.30 4.60
C ALA A 67 -8.29 4.99 6.11
N ARG A 68 -7.14 5.18 6.77
CA ARG A 68 -7.00 5.00 8.23
C ARG A 68 -7.83 6.02 9.00
N LEU A 69 -7.72 7.30 8.64
CA LEU A 69 -8.49 8.39 9.28
C LEU A 69 -10.01 8.20 9.11
N LYS A 70 -10.47 7.81 7.90
CA LYS A 70 -11.90 7.54 7.67
C LYS A 70 -12.41 6.39 8.54
N ARG A 71 -11.63 5.31 8.69
CA ARG A 71 -11.97 4.18 9.57
C ARG A 71 -12.00 4.61 11.04
N GLU A 72 -11.02 5.38 11.48
CA GLU A 72 -10.95 5.88 12.86
C GLU A 72 -12.15 6.75 13.22
N ILE A 73 -12.48 7.72 12.35
CA ILE A 73 -13.67 8.58 12.48
C ILE A 73 -14.94 7.73 12.56
N SER A 74 -15.07 6.71 11.72
CA SER A 74 -16.22 5.80 11.77
C SER A 74 -16.33 5.04 13.09
N ASN A 75 -15.21 4.55 13.63
CA ASN A 75 -15.18 3.84 14.90
C ASN A 75 -15.55 4.76 16.07
N MET A 76 -15.00 5.98 16.09
CA MET A 76 -15.30 6.97 17.14
C MET A 76 -16.77 7.40 17.10
N ASN A 77 -17.34 7.64 15.91
CA ASN A 77 -18.77 7.93 15.77
C ASN A 77 -19.65 6.83 16.35
N TYR A 78 -19.29 5.56 16.12
CA TYR A 78 -20.01 4.42 16.67
C TYR A 78 -19.91 4.34 18.20
N GLU A 79 -18.73 4.62 18.78
CA GLU A 79 -18.59 4.71 20.24
C GLU A 79 -19.41 5.86 20.84
N VAL A 80 -19.40 7.04 20.21
CA VAL A 80 -20.22 8.18 20.64
C VAL A 80 -21.72 7.83 20.60
N PHE A 81 -22.17 7.14 19.55
CA PHE A 81 -23.54 6.66 19.46
C PHE A 81 -23.91 5.73 20.63
N LYS A 82 -23.08 4.74 20.94
CA LYS A 82 -23.30 3.83 22.08
C LYS A 82 -23.35 4.56 23.41
N LEU A 83 -22.45 5.52 23.62
CA LEU A 83 -22.42 6.30 24.86
C LEU A 83 -23.67 7.17 25.02
N ASN A 84 -24.19 7.73 23.92
CA ASN A 84 -25.47 8.44 23.96
C ASN A 84 -26.61 7.50 24.38
N GLU A 85 -26.67 6.30 23.82
CA GLU A 85 -27.67 5.29 24.20
C GLU A 85 -27.56 4.90 25.69
N GLU A 86 -26.34 4.74 26.21
CA GLU A 86 -26.11 4.45 27.64
C GLU A 86 -26.51 5.62 28.56
N LEU A 87 -26.32 6.85 28.11
CA LEU A 87 -26.69 8.07 28.83
C LEU A 87 -28.21 8.30 28.84
N GLU A 88 -28.91 7.94 27.76
CA GLU A 88 -30.37 8.00 27.67
C GLU A 88 -31.05 6.92 28.53
N ASN A 89 -30.36 5.81 28.82
CA ASN A 89 -30.86 4.77 29.69
C ASN A 89 -30.97 5.25 31.15
N ARG A 90 -32.21 5.47 31.61
CA ARG A 90 -32.52 5.99 32.96
C ARG A 90 -32.11 5.05 34.10
N SER A 91 -31.91 3.76 33.82
CA SER A 91 -31.45 2.76 34.81
C SER A 91 -29.93 2.82 35.07
N THR A 92 -29.17 3.55 34.26
CA THR A 92 -27.72 3.71 34.42
C THR A 92 -27.40 4.49 35.69
N SER A 93 -26.48 3.97 36.51
CA SER A 93 -26.06 4.63 37.76
C SER A 93 -25.39 5.99 37.49
N ALA A 94 -25.46 6.92 38.45
CA ALA A 94 -24.88 8.25 38.32
C ALA A 94 -23.37 8.23 38.02
N ALA A 95 -22.64 7.31 38.66
CA ALA A 95 -21.21 7.12 38.39
C ALA A 95 -20.93 6.67 36.95
N ARG A 96 -21.72 5.73 36.43
CA ARG A 96 -21.59 5.28 35.03
C ARG A 96 -21.94 6.40 34.05
N ARG A 97 -23.00 7.16 34.29
CA ARG A 97 -23.34 8.34 33.48
C ARG A 97 -22.22 9.38 33.47
N TYR A 98 -21.58 9.64 34.61
CA TYR A 98 -20.45 10.56 34.67
C TYR A 98 -19.28 10.07 33.80
N HIS A 99 -18.88 8.80 33.94
CA HIS A 99 -17.81 8.23 33.11
C HIS A 99 -18.15 8.21 31.63
N ALA A 100 -19.38 7.84 31.26
CA ALA A 100 -19.86 7.83 29.88
C ALA A 100 -19.83 9.25 29.28
N THR A 101 -20.22 10.27 30.05
CA THR A 101 -20.16 11.68 29.62
C THR A 101 -18.72 12.12 29.37
N GLN A 102 -17.81 11.85 30.31
CA GLN A 102 -16.38 12.19 30.15
C GLN A 102 -15.77 11.50 28.92
N ARG A 103 -16.08 10.22 28.72
CA ARG A 103 -15.60 9.46 27.56
C ARG A 103 -16.15 10.00 26.25
N LYS A 104 -17.44 10.36 26.22
CA LYS A 104 -18.08 10.97 25.05
C LYS A 104 -17.40 12.28 24.68
N THR A 105 -17.21 13.18 25.65
CA THR A 105 -16.53 14.47 25.40
C THR A 105 -15.13 14.28 24.85
N ALA A 106 -14.36 13.32 25.37
CA ALA A 106 -13.03 13.01 24.86
C ALA A 106 -13.07 12.48 23.42
N LEU A 107 -14.01 11.59 23.10
CA LEU A 107 -14.19 11.07 21.75
C LEU A 107 -14.64 12.15 20.75
N GLU A 108 -15.51 13.07 21.17
CA GLU A 108 -15.94 14.21 20.33
C GLU A 108 -14.75 15.13 19.99
N GLN A 109 -13.90 15.42 20.97
CA GLN A 109 -12.66 16.18 20.73
C GLN A 109 -11.70 15.45 19.76
N GLN A 110 -11.56 14.13 19.93
CA GLN A 110 -10.73 13.31 19.03
C GLN A 110 -11.32 13.27 17.61
N LEU A 111 -12.64 13.15 17.49
CA LEU A 111 -13.35 13.16 16.22
C LEU A 111 -13.10 14.45 15.44
N ASP A 112 -13.19 15.59 16.12
CA ASP A 112 -12.90 16.89 15.50
C ASP A 112 -11.43 17.02 15.08
N ALA A 113 -10.51 16.50 15.89
CA ALA A 113 -9.09 16.47 15.53
C ALA A 113 -8.84 15.58 14.29
N SER A 114 -9.37 14.36 14.26
CA SER A 114 -9.22 13.44 13.12
C SER A 114 -9.91 13.97 11.86
N ARG A 115 -11.04 14.66 11.97
CA ARG A 115 -11.70 15.35 10.84
C ARG A 115 -10.83 16.46 10.26
N ARG A 116 -10.16 17.25 11.10
CA ARG A 116 -9.21 18.27 10.63
C ARG A 116 -8.01 17.62 9.93
N GLN A 117 -7.46 16.53 10.49
CA GLN A 117 -6.38 15.78 9.85
C GLN A 117 -6.83 15.20 8.51
N LEU A 118 -8.05 14.67 8.43
CA LEU A 118 -8.63 14.16 7.19
C LEU A 118 -8.66 15.26 6.11
N ALA A 119 -9.15 16.44 6.46
CA ALA A 119 -9.19 17.57 5.53
C ALA A 119 -7.80 18.01 5.05
N VAL A 120 -6.78 17.95 5.92
CA VAL A 120 -5.38 18.23 5.53
C VAL A 120 -4.87 17.20 4.52
N VAL A 121 -5.04 15.91 4.81
CA VAL A 121 -4.61 14.82 3.90
C VAL A 121 -5.36 14.89 2.56
N GLU A 122 -6.65 15.20 2.58
CA GLU A 122 -7.45 15.39 1.36
C GLU A 122 -6.91 16.58 0.53
N SER A 123 -6.56 17.69 1.18
CA SER A 123 -5.94 18.85 0.52
C SER A 123 -4.58 18.52 -0.08
N GLU A 124 -3.74 17.77 0.63
CA GLU A 124 -2.43 17.34 0.12
C GLU A 124 -2.57 16.42 -1.09
N LEU A 125 -3.47 15.45 -1.04
CA LEU A 125 -3.78 14.59 -2.17
C LEU A 125 -4.30 15.38 -3.37
N ALA A 126 -5.17 16.38 -3.14
CA ALA A 126 -5.67 17.26 -4.20
C ALA A 126 -4.54 18.06 -4.87
N LYS A 127 -3.57 18.59 -4.11
CA LYS A 127 -2.37 19.27 -4.64
C LYS A 127 -1.51 18.34 -5.51
N LEU A 128 -1.51 17.04 -5.23
CA LEU A 128 -0.81 16.03 -6.04
C LEU A 128 -1.59 15.61 -7.30
N GLY A 129 -2.80 16.14 -7.51
CA GLY A 129 -3.67 15.83 -8.65
C GLY A 129 -4.62 14.66 -8.39
N VAL A 130 -4.80 14.24 -7.13
CA VAL A 130 -5.74 13.18 -6.75
C VAL A 130 -7.03 13.82 -6.26
N SER A 131 -8.10 13.73 -7.06
CA SER A 131 -9.43 14.12 -6.58
C SER A 131 -9.97 13.07 -5.61
N VAL A 132 -10.19 13.45 -4.36
CA VAL A 132 -10.89 12.61 -3.38
C VAL A 132 -12.34 13.05 -3.34
N THR A 133 -13.25 12.24 -3.86
CA THR A 133 -14.70 12.51 -3.79
C THR A 133 -15.23 12.10 -2.41
N LEU A 134 -15.95 13.01 -1.75
CA LEU A 134 -16.69 12.73 -0.52
C LEU A 134 -18.05 12.12 -0.91
N TYR A 135 -18.26 10.85 -0.60
CA TYR A 135 -19.57 10.19 -0.61
C TYR A 135 -20.03 10.01 0.83
#